data_AF-A0A3D5Z8E0-F1
#
_entry.id   AF-A0A3D5Z8E0-F1
#
_cell.length_a   1.000
_cell.length_b   1.000
_cell.length_c   1.000
_cell.angle_alpha   90.00
_cell.angle_beta   90.00
_cell.angle_gamma   90.00
#
_symmetry.space_group_name_H-M   'P 1'
#
loop_
_entity.id
_entity.type
_entity.pdbx_description
1 polymer ?
#
loop_
_entity_poly.entity_id
_entity_poly.type
_entity_poly.pdbx_seq_one_letter_code
_entity_poly.pdbx_strand_id
1 'polypeptide(L)'
;MLGGVNMDAMKRVGLNTRWYRYQKGLTQEKFSEITNFKMAYISVIESGNANLTCRNIDVIAKSLGIDVELLFSEKTANKAIDLPMRVYMYKK
;
A
#
# COMPACT_ATOMS: atom_id res chain seq x y z
N MET A 1 -26.55 8.23 1.68
CA MET A 1 -25.41 7.31 1.86
C MET A 1 -25.19 6.62 0.52
N LEU A 2 -24.15 6.99 -0.22
CA LEU A 2 -23.87 6.33 -1.49
C LEU A 2 -23.30 4.94 -1.17
N GLY A 3 -24.03 3.91 -1.60
CA GLY A 3 -23.63 2.51 -1.48
C GLY A 3 -22.23 2.28 -2.05
N GLY A 4 -21.49 1.38 -1.40
CA GLY A 4 -20.08 1.13 -1.62
C GLY A 4 -19.69 1.10 -3.09
N VAL A 5 -18.91 2.09 -3.50
CA VAL A 5 -18.09 2.01 -4.70
C VAL A 5 -17.13 0.86 -4.45
N ASN A 6 -17.34 -0.28 -5.12
CA ASN A 6 -16.42 -1.40 -5.06
C ASN A 6 -15.05 -0.87 -5.48
N MET A 7 -14.10 -0.91 -4.55
CA MET A 7 -12.79 -0.29 -4.70
C MET A 7 -12.06 -0.95 -5.87
N ASP A 8 -11.62 -0.19 -6.88
CA ASP A 8 -10.94 -0.79 -8.02
C ASP A 8 -9.62 -1.50 -7.64
N ALA A 9 -9.08 -2.31 -8.54
CA ALA A 9 -7.90 -3.10 -8.25
C ALA A 9 -6.66 -2.24 -7.92
N MET A 10 -6.47 -1.10 -8.58
CA MET A 10 -5.35 -0.20 -8.32
C MET A 10 -5.46 0.38 -6.92
N LYS A 11 -6.65 0.80 -6.52
CA LYS A 11 -6.94 1.33 -5.20
C LYS A 11 -6.75 0.29 -4.10
N ARG A 12 -7.18 -0.96 -4.32
CA ARG A 12 -6.94 -2.07 -3.39
C ARG A 12 -5.44 -2.34 -3.21
N VAL A 13 -4.69 -2.48 -4.31
CA VAL A 13 -3.23 -2.73 -4.25
C VAL A 13 -2.51 -1.60 -3.54
N GLY A 14 -2.85 -0.34 -3.86
CA GLY A 14 -2.26 0.83 -3.22
C GLY A 14 -2.50 0.89 -1.71
N LEU A 15 -3.75 0.70 -1.29
CA LEU A 15 -4.11 0.77 0.13
C LEU A 15 -3.55 -0.43 0.93
N ASN A 16 -3.52 -1.63 0.35
CA ASN A 16 -2.87 -2.77 1.01
C ASN A 16 -1.36 -2.57 1.11
N THR A 17 -0.71 -2.01 0.08
CA THR A 17 0.71 -1.63 0.15
C THR A 17 0.96 -0.70 1.34
N ARG A 18 0.13 0.35 1.47
CA ARG A 18 0.19 1.28 2.61
C ARG A 18 -0.01 0.55 3.94
N TRP A 19 -1.04 -0.29 4.04
CA TRP A 19 -1.37 -1.01 5.27
C TRP A 19 -0.17 -1.83 5.76
N TYR A 20 0.34 -2.73 4.92
CA TYR A 20 1.43 -3.62 5.31
C TYR A 20 2.74 -2.86 5.54
N ARG A 21 3.01 -1.79 4.79
CA ARG A 21 4.15 -0.90 5.06
C ARG A 21 4.06 -0.30 6.47
N TYR A 22 2.87 0.16 6.87
CA TYR A 22 2.63 0.69 8.21
C TYR A 22 2.80 -0.36 9.30
N GLN A 23 2.31 -1.58 9.09
CA GLN A 23 2.50 -2.68 10.04
C GLN A 23 3.98 -3.00 10.28
N LYS A 24 4.83 -2.76 9.26
CA LYS A 24 6.28 -2.91 9.37
C LYS A 24 7.01 -1.70 9.93
N GLY A 25 6.30 -0.61 10.26
CA GLY A 25 6.91 0.62 10.76
C GLY A 25 7.84 1.31 9.76
N LEU A 26 7.70 1.03 8.46
CA LEU A 26 8.57 1.57 7.41
C LEU A 26 8.03 2.91 6.92
N THR A 27 8.85 3.96 6.90
CA THR A 27 8.50 5.22 6.20
C THR A 27 8.40 4.98 4.68
N GLN A 28 7.76 5.89 3.94
CA GLN A 28 7.75 5.80 2.47
C GLN A 28 9.16 5.88 1.89
N GLU A 29 10.01 6.74 2.46
CA GLU A 29 11.44 6.83 2.11
C GLU A 29 12.13 5.48 2.31
N LYS A 30 11.98 4.86 3.49
CA LYS A 30 12.62 3.57 3.74
C LYS A 30 12.10 2.47 2.82
N PHE A 31 10.80 2.47 2.54
CA PHE A 31 10.21 1.51 1.61
C PHE A 31 10.65 1.74 0.15
N SER A 32 10.90 2.99 -0.21
CA SER A 32 11.44 3.36 -1.52
C SER A 32 12.86 2.81 -1.74
N GLU A 33 13.70 2.83 -0.69
CA GLU A 33 15.02 2.18 -0.72
C GLU A 33 14.92 0.66 -0.90
N ILE A 34 14.02 0.00 -0.17
CA ILE A 34 13.86 -1.46 -0.20
C ILE A 34 13.36 -1.94 -1.57
N THR A 35 12.40 -1.23 -2.15
CA THR A 35 11.79 -1.56 -3.45
C THR A 35 12.60 -1.06 -4.65
N ASN A 36 13.58 -0.18 -4.42
CA ASN A 36 14.26 0.62 -5.43
C ASN A 36 13.29 1.46 -6.30
N PHE A 37 12.13 1.83 -5.75
CA PHE A 37 11.22 2.78 -6.37
C PHE A 37 11.51 4.19 -5.90
N LYS A 38 11.15 5.20 -6.69
CA LYS A 38 11.21 6.59 -6.24
C LYS A 38 10.18 6.79 -5.13
N MET A 39 10.52 7.53 -4.07
CA MET A 39 9.57 7.82 -2.97
C MET A 39 8.27 8.48 -3.47
N ALA A 40 8.35 9.38 -4.46
CA ALA A 40 7.18 9.97 -5.10
C ALA A 40 6.27 8.90 -5.75
N TYR A 41 6.87 7.86 -6.35
CA TYR A 41 6.11 6.75 -6.92
C TYR A 41 5.46 5.89 -5.84
N ILE A 42 6.12 5.65 -4.70
CA ILE A 42 5.50 5.02 -3.52
C ILE A 42 4.25 5.78 -3.07
N SER A 43 4.30 7.12 -3.02
CA SER A 43 3.14 7.94 -2.68
C SER A 43 1.99 7.79 -3.69
N VAL A 44 2.29 7.78 -4.99
CA VAL A 44 1.30 7.55 -6.05
C VAL A 44 0.71 6.14 -5.98
N ILE A 45 1.53 5.13 -5.70
CA ILE A 45 1.08 3.75 -5.46
C ILE A 45 0.10 3.70 -4.29
N GLU A 46 0.49 4.22 -3.13
CA GLU A 46 -0.29 4.10 -1.90
C GLU A 46 -1.59 4.90 -1.89
N SER A 47 -1.67 5.92 -2.75
CA SER A 47 -2.92 6.64 -3.01
C SER A 47 -3.85 5.91 -3.99
N GLY A 48 -3.40 4.82 -4.62
CA GLY A 48 -4.15 4.01 -5.57
C GLY A 48 -4.17 4.57 -6.99
N ASN A 49 -3.28 5.51 -7.31
CA ASN A 49 -3.27 6.22 -8.60
C ASN A 49 -2.21 5.68 -9.57
N ALA A 50 -1.50 4.61 -9.21
CA ALA A 50 -0.49 3.98 -10.06
C ALA A 50 -1.08 2.79 -10.84
N ASN A 51 -0.91 2.78 -12.16
CA ASN A 51 -1.15 1.59 -12.97
C ASN A 51 0.07 0.66 -12.87
N LEU A 52 0.02 -0.30 -11.95
CA LEU A 52 1.14 -1.18 -11.66
C LEU A 52 1.18 -2.37 -12.64
N THR A 53 2.38 -2.67 -13.12
CA THR A 53 2.62 -3.96 -13.80
C THR A 53 2.61 -5.09 -12.79
N CYS A 54 2.32 -6.32 -13.23
CA CYS A 54 2.39 -7.50 -12.35
C CYS A 54 3.78 -7.66 -11.69
N ARG A 55 4.85 -7.28 -12.41
CA ARG A 55 6.22 -7.29 -11.87
C ARG A 55 6.39 -6.33 -10.70
N ASN A 56 5.83 -5.12 -10.78
CA ASN A 56 5.90 -4.17 -9.67
C ASN A 56 5.10 -4.65 -8.45
N ILE A 57 3.95 -5.28 -8.67
CA ILE A 57 3.13 -5.86 -7.59
C ILE A 57 3.91 -6.98 -6.87
N ASP A 58 4.59 -7.84 -7.63
CA ASP A 58 5.46 -8.90 -7.07
C ASP A 58 6.64 -8.32 -6.27
N VAL A 59 7.29 -7.27 -6.78
CA VAL A 59 8.36 -6.55 -6.03
C VAL A 59 7.84 -5.99 -4.71
N ILE A 60 6.64 -5.38 -4.72
CA ILE A 60 6.00 -4.84 -3.51
C ILE A 60 5.73 -5.96 -2.50
N ALA A 61 5.09 -7.05 -2.93
CA ALA A 61 4.76 -8.18 -2.06
C ALA A 61 6.02 -8.78 -1.42
N LYS A 62 7.07 -9.02 -2.22
CA LYS A 62 8.37 -9.53 -1.75
C LYS A 62 9.06 -8.57 -0.77
N SER A 63 9.06 -7.28 -1.07
CA SER A 63 9.64 -6.24 -0.20
C SER A 63 8.91 -6.14 1.13
N LEU A 64 7.61 -6.42 1.13
CA LEU A 64 6.77 -6.52 2.31
C LEU A 64 6.81 -7.92 2.93
N GLY A 65 7.48 -8.92 2.35
CA GLY A 65 7.49 -10.30 2.85
C GLY A 65 6.10 -10.87 3.09
N ILE A 66 5.18 -10.67 2.15
CA ILE A 66 3.80 -11.17 2.18
C ILE A 66 3.48 -11.88 0.85
N ASP A 67 2.46 -12.74 0.85
CA ASP A 67 1.91 -13.28 -0.40
C ASP A 67 1.21 -12.20 -1.22
N VAL A 68 1.34 -12.30 -2.54
CA VAL A 68 0.87 -11.28 -3.49
C VAL A 68 -0.65 -11.09 -3.45
N GLU A 69 -1.40 -12.15 -3.17
CA GLU A 69 -2.86 -12.14 -3.03
C GLU A 69 -3.36 -11.19 -1.94
N LEU A 70 -2.55 -10.97 -0.89
CA LEU A 70 -2.88 -10.08 0.21
C LEU A 70 -2.94 -8.61 -0.23
N LEU A 71 -2.31 -8.24 -1.34
CA LEU A 71 -2.43 -6.90 -1.93
C LEU A 71 -3.80 -6.62 -2.55
N PHE A 72 -4.62 -7.65 -2.77
CA PHE A 72 -5.94 -7.50 -3.40
C PHE A 72 -7.10 -7.57 -2.39
N SER A 73 -6.82 -7.76 -1.09
CA SER A 73 -7.84 -7.87 -0.05
C SER A 73 -8.57 -6.54 0.21
N GLU A 74 -9.87 -6.50 -0.04
CA GLU A 74 -10.70 -5.32 0.28
C GLU A 74 -10.79 -5.06 1.79
N LYS A 75 -10.88 -6.13 2.60
CA LYS A 75 -10.93 -6.04 4.06
C LYS A 75 -9.71 -5.31 4.62
N THR A 76 -8.52 -5.62 4.11
CA THR A 76 -7.28 -5.01 4.57
C THR A 76 -7.09 -3.59 4.00
N ALA A 77 -7.49 -3.37 2.75
CA ALA A 77 -7.47 -2.03 2.13
C ALA A 77 -8.31 -1.02 2.93
N ASN A 78 -9.48 -1.43 3.42
CA ASN A 78 -10.34 -0.56 4.24
C ASN A 78 -9.67 -0.11 5.54
N LYS A 79 -8.83 -0.95 6.16
CA LYS A 79 -8.07 -0.57 7.37
C LYS A 79 -7.01 0.50 7.10
N ALA A 80 -6.54 0.61 5.86
CA ALA A 80 -5.53 1.59 5.48
C ALA A 80 -6.08 3.03 5.43
N ILE A 81 -7.40 3.20 5.32
CA ILE A 81 -8.08 4.50 5.25
C ILE A 81 -7.89 5.25 6.57
N ASP A 82 -8.00 4.55 7.69
CA ASP A 82 -7.89 5.11 9.04
C ASP A 82 -6.43 5.34 9.50
N LEU A 83 -5.45 4.98 8.67
CA LEU A 83 -4.04 5.19 9.01
C LEU A 83 -3.69 6.69 9.01
N PRO A 84 -2.83 7.14 9.94
CA PRO A 84 -2.37 8.51 9.95
C PRO A 84 -1.52 8.83 8.71
N MET A 85 -1.23 10.12 8.51
CA MET A 85 -0.42 10.56 7.38
C MET A 85 1.02 10.04 7.46
N ARG A 86 1.57 9.90 8.68
CA ARG A 86 2.95 9.51 8.92
C ARG A 86 3.05 8.31 9.87
N VAL A 87 4.03 7.44 9.59
CA VAL A 87 4.19 6.13 10.29
C VAL A 87 4.49 6.27 11.76
N TYR A 88 5.31 7.24 12.14
CA TYR A 88 5.67 7.43 13.54
C TYR A 88 4.46 7.83 14.42
N MET A 89 3.35 8.30 13.83
CA MET A 89 2.08 8.58 14.54
C MET A 89 1.20 7.34 14.71
N TYR A 90 1.55 6.21 14.09
CA TYR A 90 0.78 4.97 14.15
C TYR A 90 1.12 4.10 15.37
N LYS A 91 2.27 4.33 16.00
CA LYS A 91 2.61 3.67 17.27
C LYS A 91 1.78 4.32 18.39
N LYS A 92 0.66 3.69 18.74
CA LYS A 92 -0.10 3.97 19.96
C LYS A 92 0.26 2.95 21.02
#